data_AF-A0A4C1WRA3-F1
#
_entry.id   AF-A0A4C1WRA3-F1
#
_cell.length_a   1.000
_cell.length_b   1.000
_cell.length_c   1.000
_cell.angle_alpha   90.00
_cell.angle_beta   90.00
_cell.angle_gamma   90.00
#
_symmetry.space_group_name_H-M   'P 1'
#
loop_
_entity.id
_entity.type
_entity.pdbx_description
1 polymer ?
#
loop_
_entity_poly.entity_id
_entity_poly.type
_entity_poly.pdbx_seq_one_letter_code
_entity_poly.pdbx_strand_id
1 'polypeptide(L)'
;MEEITPTHKVYWQVAKALKSDGYEPVPALKNSDNTLAFVDREKAECLANSIERQCSHTSPPHDPLHTSRIEEKVRQKVSLDPKDDLDPVTLDEVKGLVKDLKTRKASGLDGISKVLLLATIGTPGRNI
;
A
#
# COMPACT_ATOMS: atom_id res chain seq x y z
N MET A 1 24.55 26.93 24.16
CA MET A 1 23.13 26.87 24.57
C MET A 1 23.09 25.81 25.65
N GLU A 2 22.90 26.20 26.91
CA GLU A 2 22.91 25.24 28.03
C GLU A 2 21.71 24.30 27.91
N GLU A 3 21.95 23.01 28.06
CA GLU A 3 20.93 21.98 28.01
C GLU A 3 20.13 22.00 29.32
N ILE A 4 18.85 22.35 29.21
CA ILE A 4 17.95 22.42 30.37
C ILE A 4 17.47 21.00 30.69
N THR A 5 18.09 20.36 31.68
CA THR A 5 17.65 19.05 32.16
C THR A 5 16.37 19.18 33.01
N PRO A 6 15.47 18.17 33.02
CA PRO A 6 14.18 18.22 33.74
C PRO A 6 14.29 18.49 35.26
N THR A 7 15.47 18.30 35.86
CA THR A 7 15.79 18.60 37.26
C THR A 7 16.00 20.09 37.53
N HIS A 8 16.15 20.92 36.50
CA HIS A 8 16.40 22.34 36.65
C HIS A 8 15.14 23.10 37.08
N LYS A 9 15.25 23.93 38.11
CA LYS A 9 14.15 24.79 38.62
C LYS A 9 13.54 25.67 37.53
N VAL A 10 14.36 26.08 36.56
CA VAL A 10 13.94 26.89 35.40
C VAL A 10 13.05 26.11 34.43
N TYR A 11 13.20 24.79 34.34
CA TYR A 11 12.36 23.93 33.50
C TYR A 11 10.88 24.06 33.88
N TRP A 12 10.58 24.02 35.19
CA TRP A 12 9.20 24.17 35.67
C TRP A 12 8.64 25.58 35.42
N GLN A 13 9.47 26.62 35.49
CA GLN A 13 9.05 27.99 35.18
C GLN A 13 8.76 28.18 33.69
N VAL A 14 9.61 27.63 32.82
CA VAL A 14 9.39 27.66 31.36
C VAL A 14 8.14 26.83 31.02
N ALA A 15 8.00 25.62 31.55
CA ALA A 15 6.82 24.79 31.34
C ALA A 15 5.53 25.47 31.83
N LYS A 16 5.59 26.19 32.96
CA LYS A 16 4.45 26.97 33.48
C LYS A 16 4.12 28.17 32.60
N ALA A 17 5.12 28.86 32.05
CA ALA A 17 4.93 29.98 31.11
C ALA A 17 4.40 29.51 29.74
N LEU A 18 4.74 28.28 29.34
CA LEU A 18 4.24 27.66 28.11
C LEU A 18 2.82 27.08 28.25
N LYS A 19 2.31 26.93 29.47
CA LYS A 19 0.87 26.66 29.66
C LYS A 19 0.13 27.93 29.28
N SER A 20 -0.48 27.91 28.09
CA SER A 20 -1.34 28.99 27.64
C SER A 20 -2.53 29.15 28.59
N ASP A 21 -2.94 30.41 28.80
CA ASP A 21 -4.13 30.77 29.59
C ASP A 21 -5.45 30.27 28.96
N GLY A 22 -5.37 29.66 27.77
CA GLY A 22 -6.46 29.00 27.06
C GLY A 22 -6.42 27.48 27.16
N TYR A 23 -5.76 26.90 28.17
CA TYR A 23 -5.87 25.47 28.45
C TYR A 23 -7.29 25.15 28.93
N GLU A 24 -8.17 24.87 27.97
CA GLU A 24 -9.48 24.26 28.22
C GLU A 24 -9.23 22.87 28.81
N PRO A 25 -9.66 22.60 30.05
CA PRO A 25 -9.58 21.27 30.63
C PRO A 25 -10.32 20.29 29.71
N VAL A 26 -9.70 19.14 29.42
CA VAL A 26 -10.39 18.07 28.69
C VAL A 26 -11.68 17.74 29.44
N PRO A 27 -12.85 17.84 28.78
CA PRO A 27 -14.12 17.54 29.42
C PRO A 27 -14.10 16.15 30.04
N ALA A 28 -14.81 16.02 31.15
CA ALA A 28 -14.94 14.77 31.87
C ALA A 28 -15.50 13.68 30.93
N LEU A 29 -14.72 12.62 30.68
CA LEU A 29 -15.10 11.54 29.77
C LEU A 29 -16.24 10.73 30.38
N LYS A 30 -17.19 10.32 29.54
CA LYS A 30 -18.38 9.60 30.00
C LYS A 30 -18.47 8.23 29.36
N ASN A 31 -18.72 7.24 30.19
CA ASN A 31 -19.01 5.88 29.75
C ASN A 31 -20.35 5.84 28.98
N SER A 32 -20.66 4.69 28.38
CA SER A 32 -21.89 4.48 27.61
C SER A 32 -23.17 4.64 28.44
N ASP A 33 -23.08 4.45 29.75
CA ASP A 33 -24.15 4.67 30.73
C ASP A 33 -24.23 6.13 31.24
N ASN A 34 -23.48 7.04 30.62
CA ASN A 34 -23.38 8.47 30.97
C ASN A 34 -22.78 8.72 32.37
N THR A 35 -22.16 7.71 32.99
CA THR A 35 -21.33 7.87 34.19
C THR A 35 -19.98 8.47 33.85
N LEU A 36 -19.38 9.19 34.80
CA LEU A 36 -18.05 9.76 34.63
C LEU A 36 -16.98 8.66 34.72
N ALA A 37 -16.12 8.58 33.71
CA ALA A 37 -14.93 7.73 33.70
C ALA A 37 -13.84 8.35 34.57
N PHE A 38 -13.55 7.74 35.72
CA PHE A 38 -12.54 8.20 36.65
C PHE A 38 -11.22 7.46 36.45
N VAL A 39 -11.29 6.14 36.25
CA VAL A 39 -10.13 5.27 36.12
C VAL A 39 -9.62 5.30 34.68
N ASP A 40 -8.31 5.23 34.49
CA ASP A 40 -7.71 5.31 33.15
C ASP A 40 -8.17 4.18 32.21
N ARG A 41 -8.54 3.01 32.77
CA ARG A 41 -9.23 1.94 32.02
C ARG A 41 -10.56 2.41 31.43
N GLU A 42 -11.43 2.98 32.27
CA GLU A 42 -12.74 3.49 31.86
C GLU A 42 -12.59 4.59 30.80
N LYS A 43 -11.59 5.47 30.96
CA LYS A 43 -11.28 6.51 29.97
C LYS A 43 -10.84 5.93 28.63
N ALA A 44 -10.00 4.89 28.65
CA ALA A 44 -9.54 4.21 27.44
C ALA A 44 -10.72 3.53 26.72
N GLU A 45 -11.62 2.88 27.46
CA GLU A 45 -12.84 2.27 26.92
C GLU A 45 -13.79 3.33 26.33
N CYS A 46 -14.01 4.44 27.03
CA CYS A 46 -14.79 5.59 26.54
C CYS A 46 -14.25 6.11 25.20
N LEU A 47 -12.93 6.30 25.10
CA LEU A 47 -12.27 6.75 23.88
C LEU A 47 -12.40 5.72 22.74
N ALA A 48 -12.16 4.44 23.03
CA ALA A 48 -12.29 3.36 22.05
C ALA A 48 -13.72 3.30 21.47
N ASN A 49 -14.73 3.32 22.34
CA ASN A 49 -16.14 3.31 21.94
C ASN A 49 -16.50 4.57 21.12
N SER A 50 -15.95 5.73 21.48
CA SER A 50 -16.19 6.96 20.71
C SER A 50 -15.59 6.88 19.30
N ILE A 51 -14.37 6.35 19.17
CA ILE A 51 -13.70 6.16 17.87
C ILE A 51 -14.47 5.13 17.05
N GLU A 52 -14.85 4.00 17.64
CA GLU A 52 -15.63 2.95 16.97
C GLU A 52 -16.94 3.52 16.38
N ARG A 53 -17.69 4.29 17.17
CA ARG A 53 -18.92 4.94 16.69
C ARG A 53 -18.67 5.91 15.54
N GLN A 54 -17.61 6.71 15.61
CA GLN A 54 -17.22 7.63 14.53
C GLN A 54 -16.85 6.86 13.25
N CYS A 55 -16.12 5.76 13.38
CA CYS A 55 -15.69 4.93 12.25
C CYS A 55 -16.84 4.11 11.64
N SER A 56 -17.80 3.67 12.45
CA SER A 56 -18.96 2.88 12.00
C SER A 56 -19.85 3.62 11.00
N HIS A 57 -19.83 4.95 11.00
CA HIS A 57 -20.61 5.77 10.06
C HIS A 57 -19.81 6.20 8.82
N THR A 58 -18.49 5.96 8.79
CA THR A 58 -17.62 6.32 7.65
C THR A 58 -17.47 5.22 6.62
N SER A 59 -17.89 3.98 6.91
CA SER A 59 -18.03 2.97 5.87
C SER A 59 -19.18 3.38 4.95
N PRO A 60 -18.96 3.52 3.62
CA PRO A 60 -20.04 3.73 2.67
C PRO A 60 -21.12 2.66 2.91
N PRO A 61 -22.41 3.00 2.79
CA PRO A 61 -23.46 2.00 2.79
C PRO A 61 -23.08 0.90 1.79
N HIS A 62 -23.14 -0.36 2.21
CA HIS A 62 -22.94 -1.46 1.29
C HIS A 62 -23.96 -1.29 0.16
N ASP A 63 -23.48 -0.92 -1.04
CA ASP A 63 -24.30 -0.75 -2.24
C ASP A 63 -24.37 -2.11 -2.95
N PRO A 64 -25.47 -2.85 -2.78
CA PRO A 64 -25.59 -4.20 -3.34
C PRO A 64 -25.71 -4.15 -4.87
N LEU A 65 -26.22 -3.04 -5.42
CA LEU A 65 -26.35 -2.82 -6.86
C LEU A 65 -24.97 -2.59 -7.48
N HIS A 66 -24.12 -1.77 -6.83
CA HIS A 66 -22.74 -1.57 -7.27
C HIS A 66 -21.95 -2.89 -7.23
N THR A 67 -22.08 -3.64 -6.13
CA THR A 67 -21.40 -4.94 -5.95
C THR A 67 -21.81 -5.92 -7.05
N SER A 68 -23.13 -6.09 -7.26
CA SER A 68 -23.66 -6.99 -8.30
C SER A 68 -23.19 -6.60 -9.71
N ARG A 69 -23.11 -5.29 -9.99
CA ARG A 69 -22.62 -4.77 -11.28
C ARG A 69 -21.13 -5.03 -11.52
N ILE A 70 -20.31 -4.96 -10.46
CA ILE A 70 -18.88 -5.31 -10.55
C ILE A 70 -18.74 -6.81 -10.81
N GLU A 71 -19.44 -7.65 -10.06
CA GLU A 71 -19.38 -9.11 -10.24
C GLU A 71 -19.83 -9.53 -11.64
N GLU A 72 -20.91 -8.94 -12.17
CA GLU A 72 -21.37 -9.21 -13.52
C GLU A 72 -20.32 -8.82 -14.57
N LYS A 73 -19.70 -7.64 -14.43
CA LYS A 73 -18.62 -7.21 -15.33
C LYS A 73 -17.41 -8.13 -15.27
N VAL A 74 -17.05 -8.62 -14.08
CA VAL A 74 -15.94 -9.57 -13.91
C VAL A 74 -16.28 -10.89 -14.59
N ARG A 75 -17.48 -11.44 -14.38
CA ARG A 75 -17.95 -12.66 -15.07
C ARG A 75 -17.90 -12.51 -16.59
N GLN A 76 -18.39 -11.38 -17.12
CA GLN A 76 -18.33 -11.10 -18.55
C GLN A 76 -16.89 -11.06 -19.08
N LYS A 77 -15.98 -10.34 -18.42
CA LYS A 77 -14.57 -10.26 -18.82
C LYS A 77 -13.86 -11.61 -18.81
N VAL A 78 -14.19 -12.49 -17.86
CA VAL A 78 -13.61 -13.84 -17.78
C VAL A 78 -14.18 -14.77 -18.85
N SER A 79 -15.46 -14.59 -19.24
CA SER A 79 -16.10 -15.37 -20.30
C SER A 79 -15.69 -14.99 -21.73
N LEU A 80 -15.10 -13.80 -21.90
CA LEU A 80 -14.59 -13.37 -23.19
C LEU A 80 -13.22 -14.01 -23.41
N ASP A 81 -13.03 -14.60 -24.58
CA ASP A 81 -11.70 -15.00 -25.02
C ASP A 81 -10.76 -13.79 -24.99
N PRO A 82 -9.50 -13.95 -24.54
CA PRO A 82 -8.50 -12.91 -24.68
C PRO A 82 -8.45 -12.46 -26.14
N LYS A 83 -8.84 -11.22 -26.41
CA LYS A 83 -8.56 -10.58 -27.69
C LYS A 83 -7.09 -10.20 -27.70
N ASP A 84 -6.27 -11.11 -28.19
CA ASP A 84 -4.95 -10.74 -28.69
C ASP A 84 -5.15 -10.17 -30.09
N ASP A 85 -5.36 -8.85 -30.18
CA ASP A 85 -5.43 -8.09 -31.44
C ASP A 85 -4.04 -7.94 -32.11
N LEU A 86 -3.05 -8.75 -31.70
CA LEU A 86 -1.69 -8.72 -32.21
C LEU A 86 -1.48 -9.87 -33.17
N ASP A 87 -0.92 -9.56 -34.33
CA ASP A 87 -0.43 -10.59 -35.23
C ASP A 87 0.61 -11.46 -34.51
N PRO A 88 0.57 -12.80 -34.66
CA PRO A 88 1.57 -13.67 -34.09
C PRO A 88 2.97 -13.24 -34.53
N VAL A 89 3.87 -13.06 -33.56
CA VAL A 89 5.26 -12.69 -33.85
C VAL A 89 5.89 -13.77 -34.74
N THR A 90 6.41 -13.36 -35.89
CA THR A 90 7.02 -14.27 -36.86
C THR A 90 8.42 -14.68 -36.44
N LEU A 91 8.85 -15.86 -36.88
CA LEU A 91 10.20 -16.36 -36.60
C LEU A 91 11.30 -15.42 -37.12
N ASP A 92 11.06 -14.75 -38.24
CA ASP A 92 12.04 -13.85 -38.85
C ASP A 92 12.16 -12.53 -38.08
N GLU A 93 11.06 -12.01 -37.52
CA GLU A 93 11.09 -10.87 -36.60
C GLU A 93 11.93 -11.19 -35.35
N VAL A 94 11.72 -12.35 -34.73
CA VAL A 94 12.52 -12.79 -33.57
C VAL A 94 14.00 -12.96 -33.96
N LYS A 95 14.28 -13.60 -35.10
CA LYS A 95 15.65 -13.78 -35.59
C LYS A 95 16.36 -12.45 -35.88
N GLY A 96 15.66 -11.46 -36.44
CA GLY A 96 16.18 -10.12 -36.68
C GLY A 96 16.58 -9.44 -35.37
N LEU A 97 15.64 -9.39 -34.42
CA LEU A 97 15.87 -8.76 -33.10
C LEU A 97 17.03 -9.41 -32.33
N VAL A 98 17.15 -10.74 -32.38
CA VAL A 98 18.24 -11.45 -31.70
C VAL A 98 19.60 -11.16 -32.36
N LYS A 99 19.67 -11.04 -33.69
CA LYS A 99 20.90 -10.67 -34.41
C LYS A 99 21.38 -9.25 -34.10
N ASP A 100 20.46 -8.32 -33.86
CA ASP A 100 20.77 -6.92 -33.56
C ASP A 100 21.20 -6.70 -32.09
N LEU A 101 21.24 -7.75 -31.26
CA LEU A 101 21.70 -7.67 -29.88
C LEU A 101 23.21 -7.37 -29.81
N LYS A 102 23.58 -6.23 -29.20
CA LYS A 102 24.97 -5.89 -28.90
C LYS A 102 25.61 -6.93 -27.97
N THR A 103 26.71 -7.54 -28.41
CA THR A 103 27.42 -8.64 -27.72
C THR A 103 28.36 -8.20 -26.60
N ARG A 104 28.63 -6.88 -26.44
CA ARG A 104 29.51 -6.32 -25.41
C ARG A 104 28.79 -5.96 -24.09
N LYS A 105 27.58 -6.48 -23.86
CA LYS A 105 26.78 -6.18 -22.65
C LYS A 105 26.78 -7.39 -21.72
N ALA A 106 26.84 -7.15 -20.41
CA ALA A 106 26.80 -8.22 -19.40
C ALA A 106 25.47 -9.00 -19.46
N SER A 107 25.51 -10.27 -19.04
CA SER A 107 24.32 -11.12 -18.89
C SER A 107 23.34 -10.51 -17.87
N GLY A 108 22.05 -10.82 -18.05
CA GLY A 108 21.02 -10.43 -17.10
C GLY A 108 21.09 -11.21 -15.79
N LEU A 109 20.17 -10.90 -14.86
CA LEU A 109 20.01 -11.60 -13.58
C LEU A 109 19.68 -13.10 -13.77
N ASP A 110 19.09 -13.44 -14.92
CA ASP A 110 18.80 -14.82 -15.34
C ASP A 110 20.05 -15.64 -15.68
N GLY A 111 21.24 -15.02 -15.73
CA GLY A 111 22.49 -15.68 -16.08
C GLY A 111 22.60 -16.09 -17.55
N ILE A 112 21.60 -15.76 -18.39
CA ILE A 112 21.58 -16.15 -19.79
C ILE A 112 22.47 -15.19 -20.58
N SER A 113 23.57 -15.72 -21.13
CA SER A 113 24.44 -14.93 -21.99
C SER A 113 23.83 -14.77 -23.39
N LYS A 114 24.00 -13.60 -24.00
CA LYS A 114 23.54 -13.33 -25.39
C LYS A 114 24.18 -14.28 -26.40
N VAL A 115 25.40 -14.74 -26.12
CA VAL A 115 26.13 -15.73 -26.92
C VAL A 115 25.39 -17.07 -26.94
N LEU A 116 24.89 -17.51 -25.78
CA LEU A 116 24.10 -18.74 -25.67
C LEU A 116 22.78 -18.62 -26.44
N LEU A 117 22.09 -17.48 -26.33
CA LEU A 117 20.85 -17.21 -27.06
C LEU A 117 21.07 -17.21 -28.58
N LEU A 118 22.16 -16.60 -29.07
CA LEU A 118 22.51 -16.58 -30.49
C LEU A 118 22.85 -17.98 -31.02
N ALA A 119 23.52 -18.80 -30.22
CA ALA A 119 23.90 -20.16 -30.60
C ALA A 119 22.68 -21.09 -30.75
N THR A 120 21.66 -20.95 -29.90
CA THR A 120 20.47 -21.81 -29.93
C THR A 120 19.52 -21.48 -31.08
N ILE A 121 19.38 -20.21 -31.47
CA ILE A 121 18.56 -19.83 -32.63
C ILE A 121 19.25 -20.06 -33.98
N GLY A 122 20.58 -20.19 -33.97
CA GLY A 122 21.42 -20.30 -35.17
C GLY A 122 21.66 -21.73 -35.65
N THR A 123 21.27 -22.76 -34.89
CA THR A 123 21.38 -24.15 -35.34
C THR A 123 20.15 -24.53 -36.18
N PRO A 124 20.26 -24.66 -37.52
CA PRO A 124 19.24 -25.37 -38.28
C PRO A 124 19.20 -26.81 -37.75
N GLY A 125 18.00 -27.33 -37.54
CA GLY A 125 17.78 -28.66 -36.98
C GLY A 125 18.72 -29.70 -37.58
N ARG A 126 19.47 -30.39 -36.70
CA ARG A 126 19.98 -31.71 -37.05
C ARG A 126 18.74 -32.59 -37.23
N ASN A 127 18.37 -32.84 -38.49
CA ASN A 127 17.49 -33.94 -38.84
C ASN A 127 18.08 -35.20 -38.20
N ILE A 128 17.29 -35.84 -37.35
CA ILE A 128 17.44 -37.26 -37.02
C ILE A 128 16.44 -38.00 -37.89
#